data_AF-A0A940VZK2-F1
#
_entry.id   AF-A0A940VZK2-F1
#
_cell.length_a   1.000
_cell.length_b   1.000
_cell.length_c   1.000
_cell.angle_alpha   90.00
_cell.angle_beta   90.00
_cell.angle_gamma   90.00
#
_symmetry.space_group_name_H-M   'P 1'
#
loop_
_entity.id
_entity.type
_entity.pdbx_description
1 polymer ?
#
loop_
_entity_poly.entity_id
_entity_poly.type
_entity_poly.pdbx_seq_one_letter_code
_entity_poly.pdbx_strand_id
1 'polypeptide(L)'
;MNRKIWIQVTALLAAIVLLFALWGCGSSVPATHSDKVSSASPKMSQAKAATTPMPPGIKKPNTVEAVGTIEVAFSPNGGGAALVVKAIGEAKKTIKVQAYSFTNTDIAKALVDAAKRGVTVRVVLDKSQETEKYTSATFLANAGVPVRIDDD
;
A
#
# COMPACT_ATOMS: atom_id res chain seq x y z
N MET A 1 28.81 -31.41 -23.28
CA MET A 1 27.49 -31.19 -22.65
C MET A 1 26.41 -31.76 -23.56
N ASN A 2 25.64 -32.73 -23.07
CA ASN A 2 24.94 -33.72 -23.90
C ASN A 2 23.58 -33.20 -24.37
N ARG A 3 23.39 -33.04 -25.69
CA ARG A 3 22.14 -32.49 -26.30
C ARG A 3 20.88 -33.27 -25.92
N LYS A 4 21.03 -34.52 -25.48
CA LYS A 4 19.94 -35.37 -24.96
C LYS A 4 19.35 -34.86 -23.63
N ILE A 5 20.15 -34.19 -22.81
CA ILE A 5 19.71 -33.64 -21.50
C ILE A 5 18.82 -32.41 -21.72
N TRP A 6 19.13 -31.57 -22.71
CA TRP A 6 18.36 -30.37 -23.00
C TRP A 6 16.95 -30.65 -23.56
N ILE A 7 16.80 -31.72 -24.35
CA ILE A 7 15.49 -32.14 -24.87
C ILE A 7 14.60 -32.70 -23.75
N GLN A 8 15.19 -33.40 -22.77
CA GLN A 8 14.45 -33.94 -21.62
C GLN A 8 13.99 -32.83 -20.66
N VAL A 9 14.83 -31.81 -20.44
CA VAL A 9 14.49 -30.69 -19.55
C VAL A 9 13.41 -29.78 -20.18
N THR A 10 13.42 -29.56 -21.49
CA THR A 10 12.37 -28.79 -22.16
C THR A 10 11.03 -29.53 -22.21
N ALA A 11 11.03 -30.85 -22.41
CA ALA A 11 9.82 -31.66 -22.37
C ALA A 11 9.16 -31.68 -20.97
N LEU A 12 9.98 -31.72 -19.90
CA LEU A 12 9.49 -31.71 -18.52
C LEU A 12 8.85 -30.37 -18.13
N LEU A 13 9.41 -29.25 -18.59
CA LEU A 13 8.86 -27.90 -18.33
C LEU A 13 7.54 -27.65 -19.09
N ALA A 14 7.41 -28.15 -20.33
CA ALA A 14 6.16 -28.03 -21.09
C ALA A 14 5.00 -28.82 -20.44
N ALA A 15 5.28 -30.00 -19.87
CA ALA A 15 4.28 -30.80 -19.18
C ALA A 15 3.76 -30.13 -17.89
N ILE A 16 4.63 -29.41 -17.15
CA ILE A 16 4.24 -28.70 -15.92
C ILE A 16 3.32 -27.49 -16.24
N VAL A 17 3.56 -26.79 -17.35
CA VAL A 17 2.69 -25.67 -17.79
C VAL A 17 1.31 -26.16 -18.24
N LEU A 18 1.23 -27.34 -18.87
CA LEU A 18 -0.04 -27.97 -19.24
C LEU A 18 -0.83 -28.52 -18.04
N LEU A 19 -0.15 -28.94 -16.97
CA LEU A 19 -0.81 -29.40 -15.73
C LEU A 19 -1.43 -28.24 -14.91
N PHE A 20 -0.93 -27.01 -15.03
CA PHE A 20 -1.51 -25.85 -14.32
C PHE A 20 -2.79 -25.31 -14.97
N ALA A 21 -3.08 -25.66 -16.24
CA ALA A 21 -4.26 -25.19 -16.95
C ALA A 21 -5.52 -26.06 -16.75
N LEU A 22 -5.41 -27.20 -16.03
CA LEU A 22 -6.47 -28.21 -15.92
C LEU A 22 -7.00 -28.46 -14.48
N TRP A 23 -6.60 -27.65 -13.50
CA TRP A 23 -7.35 -27.44 -12.25
C TRP A 23 -7.93 -26.02 -12.33
N GLY A 24 -9.15 -25.86 -12.83
CA GLY A 24 -10.35 -25.98 -12.01
C GLY A 24 -10.57 -24.64 -11.29
N CYS A 25 -11.27 -23.67 -11.88
CA CYS A 25 -12.73 -23.57 -11.99
C CYS A 25 -13.46 -23.82 -10.65
N GLY A 26 -14.05 -22.76 -10.10
CA GLY A 26 -15.33 -22.84 -9.42
C GLY A 26 -15.33 -23.12 -7.92
N SER A 27 -15.20 -22.07 -7.11
CA SER A 27 -16.03 -21.95 -5.90
C SER A 27 -16.45 -20.49 -5.72
N SER A 28 -17.64 -20.18 -6.23
CA SER A 28 -18.39 -18.98 -5.89
C SER A 28 -18.80 -19.05 -4.43
N VAL A 29 -18.20 -18.22 -3.58
CA VAL A 29 -18.63 -18.02 -2.20
C VAL A 29 -19.85 -17.08 -2.22
N PRO A 30 -21.01 -17.46 -1.64
CA PRO A 30 -22.15 -16.56 -1.52
C PRO A 30 -21.86 -15.51 -0.44
N ALA A 31 -21.89 -14.23 -0.82
CA ALA A 31 -21.93 -13.14 0.12
C ALA A 31 -23.35 -13.02 0.70
N THR A 32 -23.52 -13.36 1.97
CA THR A 32 -24.76 -13.09 2.73
C THR A 32 -24.48 -12.23 3.95
N HIS A 33 -24.47 -10.91 3.75
CA HIS A 33 -25.19 -9.97 4.61
C HIS A 33 -25.45 -8.69 3.82
N SER A 34 -26.69 -8.55 3.36
CA SER A 34 -27.20 -7.37 2.69
C SER A 34 -27.72 -6.41 3.75
N ASP A 35 -26.82 -5.63 4.35
CA ASP A 35 -27.23 -4.43 5.05
C ASP A 35 -27.45 -3.34 4.00
N LYS A 36 -28.72 -3.09 3.69
CA LYS A 36 -29.15 -1.93 2.89
C LYS A 36 -28.78 -0.65 3.64
N VAL A 37 -27.57 -0.13 3.42
CA VAL A 37 -27.30 1.28 3.67
C VAL A 37 -28.02 2.05 2.57
N SER A 38 -29.19 2.57 2.93
CA SER A 38 -30.02 3.44 2.11
C SER A 38 -29.19 4.60 1.56
N SER A 39 -29.15 4.71 0.24
CA SER A 39 -28.53 5.78 -0.53
C SER A 39 -29.33 7.08 -0.37
N ALA A 40 -29.23 7.69 0.81
CA ALA A 40 -29.50 9.11 0.95
C ALA A 40 -28.15 9.83 0.74
N SER A 41 -27.95 10.41 -0.44
CA SER A 41 -26.85 11.36 -0.65
C SER A 41 -26.95 12.48 0.38
N PRO A 42 -25.98 12.66 1.28
CA PRO A 42 -25.91 13.91 2.02
C PRO A 42 -25.58 14.97 0.97
N LYS A 43 -26.49 15.89 0.71
CA LYS A 43 -26.10 17.18 0.11
C LYS A 43 -25.10 17.78 1.09
N MET A 44 -23.82 17.69 0.75
CA MET A 44 -22.75 18.30 1.52
C MET A 44 -23.00 19.81 1.45
N SER A 45 -23.72 20.32 2.45
CA SER A 45 -23.86 21.76 2.65
C SER A 45 -22.45 22.31 2.76
N GLN A 46 -22.12 23.25 1.89
CA GLN A 46 -20.80 23.88 1.83
C GLN A 46 -20.39 24.27 3.25
N ALA A 47 -19.37 23.60 3.80
CA ALA A 47 -18.77 24.05 5.04
C ALA A 47 -18.15 25.41 4.74
N LYS A 48 -18.66 26.46 5.39
CA LYS A 48 -18.10 27.80 5.31
C LYS A 48 -16.64 27.72 5.75
N ALA A 49 -15.72 27.91 4.81
CA ALA A 49 -14.28 27.85 5.07
C ALA A 49 -13.93 28.79 6.23
N ALA A 50 -13.33 28.23 7.29
CA ALA A 50 -12.73 29.02 8.34
C ALA A 50 -11.66 29.92 7.70
N THR A 51 -11.87 31.23 7.73
CA THR A 51 -10.96 32.21 7.13
C THR A 51 -9.81 32.47 8.10
N THR A 52 -8.90 31.51 8.23
CA THR A 52 -7.57 31.82 8.75
C THR A 52 -6.82 32.58 7.65
N PRO A 53 -6.28 33.78 7.91
CA PRO A 53 -5.47 34.50 6.93
C PRO A 53 -4.31 33.61 6.50
N MET A 54 -4.16 33.42 5.19
CA MET A 54 -3.03 32.68 4.65
C MET A 54 -1.70 33.39 5.00
N PRO A 55 -0.60 32.64 5.20
CA PRO A 55 0.71 33.24 5.45
C PRO A 55 1.10 34.28 4.38
N PRO A 56 1.78 35.37 4.76
CA PRO A 56 2.26 36.37 3.80
C PRO A 56 3.11 35.69 2.71
N GLY A 57 2.69 35.82 1.45
CA GLY A 57 3.38 35.23 0.30
C GLY A 57 2.57 34.21 -0.50
N ILE A 58 1.51 33.61 0.07
CA ILE A 58 0.63 32.71 -0.67
C ILE A 58 -0.60 33.50 -1.19
N LYS A 59 -0.55 33.95 -2.44
CA LYS A 59 -1.60 34.80 -3.05
C LYS A 59 -2.87 34.03 -3.45
N LYS A 60 -2.75 32.71 -3.67
CA LYS A 60 -3.86 31.79 -3.93
C LYS A 60 -3.38 30.34 -3.75
N PRO A 61 -4.15 29.42 -3.14
CA PRO A 61 -3.80 28.01 -3.14
C PRO A 61 -3.81 27.47 -4.57
N ASN A 62 -2.85 26.63 -4.92
CA ASN A 62 -2.96 25.81 -6.12
C ASN A 62 -4.10 24.83 -5.89
N THR A 63 -5.17 24.96 -6.67
CA THR A 63 -6.32 24.06 -6.62
C THR A 63 -6.09 22.96 -7.65
N VAL A 64 -6.10 21.71 -7.22
CA VAL A 64 -6.02 20.55 -8.10
C VAL A 64 -7.33 19.80 -7.93
N GLU A 65 -8.04 19.54 -9.02
CA GLU A 65 -9.24 18.71 -9.01
C GLU A 65 -8.89 17.32 -8.47
N ALA A 66 -9.49 16.95 -7.35
CA ALA A 66 -9.30 15.64 -6.75
C ALA A 66 -10.37 14.69 -7.31
N VAL A 67 -9.95 13.70 -8.07
CA VAL A 67 -10.80 12.61 -8.55
C VAL A 67 -10.48 11.36 -7.74
N GLY A 68 -11.47 10.77 -7.07
CA GLY A 68 -11.27 9.53 -6.33
C GLY A 68 -12.39 9.22 -5.34
N THR A 69 -12.20 8.12 -4.62
CA THR A 69 -13.03 7.67 -3.50
C THR A 69 -12.29 7.90 -2.19
N ILE A 70 -13.04 8.18 -1.11
CA ILE A 70 -12.50 8.25 0.25
C ILE A 70 -12.92 6.97 0.97
N GLU A 71 -11.93 6.19 1.42
CA GLU A 71 -12.13 5.04 2.29
C GLU A 71 -11.71 5.44 3.72
N VAL A 72 -12.53 5.07 4.72
CA VAL A 72 -12.27 5.38 6.13
C VAL A 72 -12.31 4.09 6.93
N ALA A 73 -11.32 3.92 7.81
CA ALA A 73 -11.18 2.76 8.69
C ALA A 73 -10.71 3.22 10.08
N PHE A 74 -11.19 2.55 11.13
CA PHE A 74 -10.86 2.89 12.52
C PHE A 74 -10.15 1.73 13.22
N SER A 75 -9.30 2.04 14.20
CA SER A 75 -8.66 1.03 15.03
C SER A 75 -9.46 0.78 16.32
N PRO A 76 -9.31 -0.38 16.97
CA PRO A 76 -8.50 -1.53 16.51
C PRO A 76 -9.18 -2.39 15.45
N ASN A 77 -10.51 -2.50 15.46
CA ASN A 77 -11.23 -3.55 14.72
C ASN A 77 -11.96 -3.06 13.46
N GLY A 78 -11.89 -1.77 13.13
CA GLY A 78 -12.40 -1.20 11.88
C GLY A 78 -11.39 -1.27 10.73
N GLY A 79 -10.31 -2.06 10.86
CA GLY A 79 -9.44 -2.42 9.75
C GLY A 79 -8.41 -1.36 9.34
N GLY A 80 -8.04 -0.42 10.20
CA GLY A 80 -7.10 0.66 9.85
C GLY A 80 -5.78 0.17 9.23
N ALA A 81 -5.10 -0.77 9.88
CA ALA A 81 -3.86 -1.35 9.34
C ALA A 81 -4.09 -2.11 8.03
N ALA A 82 -5.19 -2.87 7.93
CA ALA A 82 -5.54 -3.61 6.73
C ALA A 82 -5.82 -2.68 5.53
N LEU A 83 -6.47 -1.54 5.74
CA LEU A 83 -6.72 -0.54 4.72
C LEU A 83 -5.40 0.06 4.20
N VAL A 84 -4.44 0.36 5.10
CA VAL A 84 -3.11 0.85 4.70
C VAL A 84 -2.35 -0.20 3.88
N VAL A 85 -2.37 -1.46 4.30
CA VAL A 85 -1.74 -2.57 3.56
C VAL A 85 -2.37 -2.74 2.17
N LYS A 86 -3.71 -2.67 2.07
CA LYS A 86 -4.44 -2.68 0.78
C LYS A 86 -3.97 -1.54 -0.12
N ALA A 87 -3.94 -0.31 0.39
CA ALA A 87 -3.51 0.85 -0.38
C ALA A 87 -2.06 0.72 -0.91
N ILE A 88 -1.15 0.19 -0.09
CA ILE A 88 0.23 -0.12 -0.50
C ILE A 88 0.26 -1.20 -1.60
N GLY A 89 -0.59 -2.23 -1.50
CA GLY A 89 -0.74 -3.28 -2.51
C GLY A 89 -1.23 -2.76 -3.86
N GLU A 90 -2.15 -1.79 -3.84
CA GLU A 90 -2.77 -1.21 -5.03
C GLU A 90 -1.86 -0.19 -5.74
N ALA A 91 -0.93 0.44 -5.04
CA ALA A 91 -0.02 1.45 -5.59
C ALA A 91 0.82 0.91 -6.78
N LYS A 92 0.92 1.72 -7.85
CA LYS A 92 1.56 1.32 -9.11
C LYS A 92 2.87 2.04 -9.44
N LYS A 93 3.09 3.25 -8.91
CA LYS A 93 4.23 4.11 -9.33
C LYS A 93 5.10 4.56 -8.17
N THR A 94 4.50 5.13 -7.14
CA THR A 94 5.24 5.74 -6.03
C THR A 94 4.48 5.59 -4.73
N ILE A 95 5.22 5.33 -3.65
CA ILE A 95 4.75 5.41 -2.26
C ILE A 95 5.73 6.30 -1.50
N LYS A 96 5.19 7.30 -0.82
CA LYS A 96 5.93 8.17 0.11
C LYS A 96 5.34 7.98 1.49
N VAL A 97 6.19 7.63 2.45
CA VAL A 97 5.78 7.38 3.84
C VAL A 97 6.43 8.41 4.75
N GLN A 98 5.64 8.96 5.65
CA GLN A 98 6.09 9.69 6.81
C GLN A 98 5.47 9.05 8.04
N ALA A 99 6.28 8.69 9.04
CA ALA A 99 5.78 8.04 10.24
C ALA A 99 6.58 8.47 11.48
N TYR A 100 5.85 8.73 12.57
CA TYR A 100 6.44 8.97 13.89
C TYR A 100 6.93 7.64 14.50
N SER A 101 6.00 6.70 14.74
CA SER A 101 6.32 5.33 15.17
C SER A 101 6.16 4.37 14.01
N PHE A 102 7.20 3.59 13.71
CA PHE A 102 7.21 2.68 12.57
C PHE A 102 7.55 1.25 13.00
N THR A 103 6.59 0.56 13.60
CA THR A 103 6.77 -0.76 14.24
C THR A 103 5.89 -1.88 13.65
N ASN A 104 4.90 -1.54 12.82
CA ASN A 104 3.97 -2.52 12.25
C ASN A 104 4.65 -3.33 11.12
N THR A 105 4.83 -4.64 11.36
CA THR A 105 5.52 -5.55 10.46
C THR A 105 4.79 -5.79 9.15
N ASP A 106 3.45 -5.79 9.15
CA ASP A 106 2.65 -6.03 7.96
C ASP A 106 2.77 -4.87 6.98
N ILE A 107 2.75 -3.64 7.49
CA ILE A 107 2.99 -2.43 6.70
C ILE A 107 4.42 -2.43 6.14
N ALA A 108 5.42 -2.75 6.97
CA ALA A 108 6.81 -2.79 6.54
C ALA A 108 7.03 -3.83 5.42
N LYS A 109 6.46 -5.03 5.57
CA LYS A 109 6.50 -6.09 4.54
C LYS A 109 5.81 -5.63 3.25
N ALA A 110 4.64 -5.02 3.35
CA ALA A 110 3.91 -4.52 2.18
C ALA A 110 4.72 -3.48 1.38
N LEU A 111 5.47 -2.61 2.07
CA LEU A 111 6.36 -1.64 1.43
C LEU A 111 7.54 -2.31 0.70
N VAL A 112 8.17 -3.30 1.31
CA VAL A 112 9.24 -4.08 0.65
C VAL A 112 8.69 -4.81 -0.58
N ASP A 113 7.52 -5.42 -0.47
CA ASP A 113 6.88 -6.10 -1.59
C ASP A 113 6.51 -5.09 -2.70
N ALA A 114 6.10 -3.87 -2.36
CA ALA A 114 5.89 -2.80 -3.35
C ALA A 114 7.19 -2.40 -4.06
N ALA A 115 8.28 -2.23 -3.31
CA ALA A 115 9.59 -1.94 -3.89
C ALA A 115 10.05 -3.05 -4.85
N LYS A 116 9.87 -4.32 -4.48
CA LYS A 116 10.15 -5.48 -5.36
C LYS A 116 9.31 -5.50 -6.64
N ARG A 117 8.08 -4.98 -6.61
CA ARG A 117 7.23 -4.80 -7.80
C ARG A 117 7.71 -3.65 -8.72
N GLY A 118 8.73 -2.90 -8.32
CA GLY A 118 9.24 -1.74 -9.07
C GLY A 118 8.56 -0.41 -8.70
N VAL A 119 7.74 -0.38 -7.66
CA VAL A 119 7.17 0.87 -7.13
C VAL A 119 8.27 1.66 -6.43
N THR A 120 8.39 2.95 -6.73
CA THR A 120 9.36 3.82 -6.03
C THR A 120 8.88 4.06 -4.59
N VAL A 121 9.59 3.51 -3.60
CA VAL A 121 9.27 3.70 -2.19
C VAL A 121 10.30 4.63 -1.53
N ARG A 122 9.84 5.64 -0.80
CA ARG A 122 10.68 6.54 0.01
C ARG A 122 10.05 6.75 1.37
N VAL A 123 10.87 6.65 2.42
CA VAL A 123 10.39 6.69 3.80
C VAL A 123 11.17 7.76 4.58
N VAL A 124 10.44 8.61 5.30
CA VAL A 124 10.98 9.54 6.30
C VAL A 124 10.41 9.15 7.66
N LEU A 125 11.28 8.94 8.64
CA LEU A 125 10.91 8.54 9.99
C LEU A 125 11.39 9.58 11.00
N ASP A 126 10.65 9.74 12.09
CA ASP A 126 11.06 10.59 13.21
C ASP A 126 12.40 10.14 13.84
N LYS A 127 13.15 11.10 14.39
CA LYS A 127 14.43 10.90 15.07
C LYS A 127 14.43 9.80 16.11
N SER A 128 13.33 9.65 16.85
CA SER A 128 13.16 8.58 17.85
C SER A 128 13.38 7.19 17.26
N GLN A 129 13.12 7.00 15.96
CA GLN A 129 13.27 5.71 15.29
C GLN A 129 14.73 5.28 15.09
N GLU A 130 15.73 6.14 15.34
CA GLU A 130 17.15 5.76 15.35
C GLU A 130 17.51 4.80 16.49
N THR A 131 16.86 4.98 17.65
CA THR A 131 17.17 4.26 18.89
C THR A 131 16.04 3.35 19.38
N GLU A 132 14.88 3.42 18.73
CA GLU A 132 13.71 2.60 19.07
C GLU A 132 14.00 1.10 18.86
N LYS A 133 13.70 0.29 19.88
CA LYS A 133 14.09 -1.13 19.95
C LYS A 133 13.35 -2.00 18.92
N TYR A 134 12.15 -1.58 18.53
CA TYR A 134 11.26 -2.35 17.64
C TYR A 134 10.98 -1.62 16.32
N THR A 135 11.87 -0.71 15.93
CA THR A 135 11.76 -0.02 14.64
C THR A 135 11.84 -1.00 13.47
N SER A 136 10.95 -0.82 12.49
CA SER A 136 11.03 -1.50 11.19
C SER A 136 11.94 -0.75 10.20
N ALA A 137 12.61 0.33 10.63
CA ALA A 137 13.54 1.10 9.80
C ALA A 137 14.68 0.21 9.25
N THR A 138 15.31 -0.58 10.13
CA THR A 138 16.42 -1.47 9.75
C THR A 138 15.96 -2.54 8.77
N PHE A 139 14.74 -3.06 8.93
CA PHE A 139 14.16 -4.03 8.00
C PHE A 139 14.01 -3.45 6.59
N LEU A 140 13.50 -2.22 6.46
CA LEU A 140 13.39 -1.53 5.17
C LEU A 140 14.76 -1.24 4.55
N ALA A 141 15.70 -0.73 5.35
CA ALA A 141 17.04 -0.41 4.90
C ALA A 141 17.77 -1.66 4.37
N ASN A 142 17.68 -2.77 5.10
CA ASN A 142 18.26 -4.06 4.69
C ASN A 142 17.61 -4.63 3.41
N ALA A 143 16.36 -4.27 3.13
CA ALA A 143 15.66 -4.62 1.90
C ALA A 143 15.96 -3.66 0.72
N GLY A 144 16.84 -2.68 0.91
CA GLY A 144 17.20 -1.70 -0.12
C GLY A 144 16.18 -0.57 -0.32
N VAL A 145 15.23 -0.40 0.60
CA VAL A 145 14.28 0.72 0.57
C VAL A 145 14.95 1.96 1.19
N PRO A 146 15.00 3.11 0.48
CA PRO A 146 15.56 4.34 1.05
C PRO A 146 14.76 4.84 2.25
N VAL A 147 15.40 4.82 3.42
CA VAL A 147 14.90 5.39 4.67
C VAL A 147 15.75 6.60 5.04
N ARG A 148 15.10 7.70 5.44
CA ARG A 148 15.73 8.87 6.03
C ARG A 148 15.15 9.12 7.41
N ILE A 149 15.99 9.64 8.30
CA ILE A 149 15.56 10.13 9.60
C ILE A 149 15.38 11.64 9.50
N ASP A 150 14.29 12.13 10.08
CA ASP A 150 14.01 13.55 10.28
C ASP A 150 14.83 14.06 11.47
N ASP A 151 15.63 15.09 11.27
CA ASP A 151 16.69 15.53 12.19
C ASP A 151 16.31 16.68 13.13
N ASP A 152 15.14 17.28 12.89
CA ASP A 152 14.54 18.39 13.67
C ASP A 152 14.25 18.05 15.15
#